data_AF-A0A9D4T667-F1
#
_entry.id   AF-A0A9D4T667-F1
#
_cell.length_a   1.000
_cell.length_b   1.000
_cell.length_c   1.000
_cell.angle_alpha   90.00
_cell.angle_beta   90.00
_cell.angle_gamma   90.00
#
_symmetry.space_group_name_H-M   'P 1'
#
loop_
_entity.id
_entity.type
_entity.pdbx_description
1 polymer ?
#
loop_
_entity_poly.entity_id
_entity_poly.type
_entity_poly.pdbx_seq_one_letter_code
_entity_poly.pdbx_strand_id
1 'polypeptide(L)'
;MSRNRKPLTLGEKLRIIEEAEKRNGATKASIARDLNIPESSLKTILAKKDSILLNAAKFGLNRKAAKDGKYAAMEKALVEWLRQARSSGIARRLAGMERKQLDKKLSVLDAMHYIASAWDAVTPETIANSFRHCGFNRSGACSTSEAALPVDDDPEFGSLELPGSFADYVGADDDVAVCSEVSLDDIIETVRPDTAGTSDEEEMDDAAEASVSVPTYADVLCYVDHIRRSATCCQMLQLSKES
;
A
#
# COMPACT_ATOMS: atom_id res chain seq x y z
N MET A 1 -9.26 -43.16 -9.16
CA MET A 1 -10.23 -42.22 -9.77
C MET A 1 -10.59 -41.13 -8.77
N SER A 2 -10.32 -39.87 -9.09
CA SER A 2 -10.76 -38.74 -8.25
C SER A 2 -12.29 -38.70 -8.22
N ARG A 3 -12.90 -38.86 -7.05
CA ARG A 3 -14.34 -38.65 -6.89
C ARG A 3 -14.61 -37.15 -7.09
N ASN A 4 -15.21 -36.78 -8.22
CA ASN A 4 -15.69 -35.42 -8.49
C ASN A 4 -16.71 -35.01 -7.42
N ARG A 5 -16.24 -34.33 -6.37
CA ARG A 5 -17.10 -33.78 -5.32
C ARG A 5 -17.47 -32.35 -5.70
N LYS A 6 -18.77 -32.08 -5.85
CA LYS A 6 -19.27 -30.70 -6.03
C LYS A 6 -19.04 -29.92 -4.73
N PRO A 7 -18.27 -28.82 -4.75
CA PRO A 7 -18.01 -28.04 -3.54
C PRO A 7 -19.22 -27.15 -3.22
N LEU A 8 -19.85 -27.43 -2.08
CA LEU A 8 -21.01 -26.69 -1.56
C LEU A 8 -20.58 -25.49 -0.72
N THR A 9 -21.24 -24.35 -0.92
CA THR A 9 -21.16 -23.14 -0.10
C THR A 9 -21.74 -23.36 1.30
N LEU A 10 -21.38 -22.51 2.25
CA LEU A 10 -21.95 -22.53 3.60
C LEU A 10 -23.48 -22.28 3.55
N GLY A 11 -23.94 -21.39 2.69
CA GLY A 11 -25.37 -21.13 2.46
C GLY A 11 -26.12 -22.34 1.91
N GLU A 12 -25.57 -23.05 0.93
CA GLU A 12 -26.17 -24.30 0.42
C GLU A 12 -26.24 -25.38 1.50
N LYS A 13 -25.19 -25.52 2.31
CA LYS A 13 -25.19 -26.47 3.45
C LYS A 13 -26.26 -26.12 4.48
N LEU A 14 -26.49 -24.83 4.76
CA LEU A 14 -27.55 -24.39 5.67
C LEU A 14 -28.94 -24.72 5.12
N ARG A 15 -29.19 -24.52 3.82
CA ARG A 15 -30.45 -24.93 3.19
C ARG A 15 -30.69 -26.43 3.28
N ILE A 16 -29.63 -27.24 3.08
CA ILE A 16 -29.68 -28.69 3.22
C ILE A 16 -30.05 -29.09 4.66
N ILE A 17 -29.47 -28.40 5.67
CA ILE A 17 -29.79 -28.63 7.09
C ILE A 17 -31.25 -28.27 7.38
N GLU A 18 -31.70 -27.10 6.93
CA GLU A 18 -33.07 -26.64 7.13
C GLU A 18 -34.10 -27.60 6.50
N GLU A 19 -33.84 -28.05 5.26
CA GLU A 19 -34.72 -28.99 4.57
C GLU A 19 -34.73 -30.38 5.23
N ALA A 20 -33.59 -30.82 5.77
CA ALA A 20 -33.51 -32.07 6.51
C ALA A 20 -34.26 -32.00 7.85
N GLU A 21 -34.25 -30.85 8.52
CA GLU A 21 -34.98 -30.64 9.77
C GLU A 21 -36.49 -30.52 9.57
N LYS A 22 -36.92 -29.87 8.49
CA LYS A 22 -38.34 -29.85 8.09
C LYS A 22 -38.89 -31.26 7.83
N ARG A 23 -38.04 -32.16 7.33
CA ARG A 23 -38.38 -33.55 6.98
C ARG A 23 -37.84 -34.56 8.00
N ASN A 24 -37.88 -34.23 9.29
CA ASN A 24 -37.26 -35.04 10.36
C ASN A 24 -37.73 -36.53 10.42
N GLY A 25 -38.90 -36.86 9.83
CA GLY A 25 -39.41 -38.24 9.73
C GLY A 25 -39.06 -38.99 8.44
N ALA A 26 -38.49 -38.32 7.43
CA ALA A 26 -38.15 -38.94 6.16
C ALA A 26 -36.79 -39.64 6.22
N THR A 27 -36.65 -40.73 5.47
CA THR A 27 -35.36 -41.43 5.36
C THR A 27 -34.31 -40.50 4.76
N LYS A 28 -33.13 -40.44 5.38
CA LYS A 28 -31.98 -39.63 4.90
C LYS A 28 -31.61 -39.92 3.44
N ALA A 29 -31.82 -41.16 2.98
CA ALA A 29 -31.67 -41.57 1.60
C ALA A 29 -32.63 -40.85 0.64
N SER A 30 -33.89 -40.66 1.05
CA SER A 30 -34.90 -39.93 0.26
C SER A 30 -34.54 -38.44 0.16
N ILE A 31 -34.18 -37.83 1.30
CA ILE A 31 -33.78 -36.42 1.35
C ILE A 31 -32.54 -36.18 0.48
N ALA A 32 -31.56 -37.07 0.54
CA ALA A 32 -30.35 -36.97 -0.29
C ALA A 32 -30.65 -37.05 -1.79
N ARG A 33 -31.60 -37.93 -2.18
CA ARG A 33 -32.05 -38.07 -3.58
C ARG A 33 -32.74 -36.81 -4.08
N ASP A 34 -33.65 -36.26 -3.28
CA ASP A 34 -34.41 -35.04 -3.63
C ASP A 34 -33.48 -33.82 -3.73
N LEU A 35 -32.48 -33.72 -2.86
CA LEU A 35 -31.48 -32.65 -2.87
C LEU A 35 -30.34 -32.89 -3.88
N ASN A 36 -30.36 -34.00 -4.62
CA ASN A 36 -29.34 -34.40 -5.59
C ASN A 36 -27.90 -34.41 -5.01
N ILE A 37 -27.75 -34.93 -3.80
CA ILE A 37 -26.46 -35.08 -3.11
C ILE A 37 -26.22 -36.53 -2.68
N PRO A 38 -24.95 -36.99 -2.60
CA PRO A 38 -24.66 -38.31 -2.05
C PRO A 38 -25.10 -38.42 -0.59
N GLU A 39 -25.64 -39.57 -0.18
CA GLU A 39 -26.09 -39.81 1.21
C GLU A 39 -24.97 -39.59 2.25
N SER A 40 -23.74 -39.94 1.88
CA SER A 40 -22.55 -39.70 2.71
C SER A 40 -22.30 -38.21 2.96
N SER A 41 -22.61 -37.36 1.96
CA SER A 41 -22.49 -35.91 2.07
C SER A 41 -23.56 -35.34 3.00
N LEU A 42 -24.83 -35.77 2.86
CA LEU A 42 -25.91 -35.36 3.75
C LEU A 42 -25.59 -35.72 5.21
N LYS A 43 -25.17 -36.96 5.48
CA LYS A 43 -24.78 -37.41 6.83
C LYS A 43 -23.66 -36.55 7.42
N THR A 44 -22.64 -36.25 6.62
CA THR A 44 -21.49 -35.42 7.06
C THR A 44 -21.91 -33.96 7.33
N ILE A 45 -22.79 -33.40 6.51
CA ILE A 45 -23.31 -32.04 6.67
C ILE A 45 -24.11 -31.93 7.97
N LEU A 46 -25.01 -32.89 8.22
CA LEU A 46 -25.80 -32.92 9.46
C LEU A 46 -24.93 -33.11 10.70
N ALA A 47 -23.92 -33.97 10.64
CA ALA A 47 -22.98 -34.18 11.74
C ALA A 47 -22.15 -32.93 12.07
N LYS A 48 -21.91 -32.04 11.09
CA LYS A 48 -21.14 -30.80 11.24
C LYS A 48 -22.02 -29.55 11.32
N LYS A 49 -23.32 -29.70 11.62
CA LYS A 49 -24.31 -28.60 11.64
C LYS A 49 -23.82 -27.37 12.40
N ASP A 50 -23.39 -27.54 13.66
CA ASP A 50 -23.00 -26.41 14.51
C ASP A 50 -21.77 -25.67 13.99
N SER A 51 -20.79 -26.43 13.49
CA SER A 51 -19.61 -25.86 12.84
C SER A 51 -19.97 -25.09 11.58
N ILE A 52 -20.93 -25.56 10.79
CA ILE A 52 -21.40 -24.88 9.57
C ILE A 52 -22.11 -23.57 9.94
N LEU A 53 -22.93 -23.55 11.00
CA LEU A 53 -23.60 -22.35 11.51
C LEU A 53 -22.60 -21.29 11.99
N LEU A 54 -21.64 -21.70 12.83
CA LEU A 54 -20.57 -20.81 13.31
C LEU A 54 -19.74 -20.23 12.15
N ASN A 55 -19.35 -21.09 11.20
CA ASN A 55 -18.58 -20.66 10.04
C ASN A 55 -19.40 -19.75 9.11
N ALA A 56 -20.70 -19.98 8.95
CA ALA A 56 -21.57 -19.11 8.16
C ALA A 56 -21.67 -17.70 8.78
N ALA A 57 -21.76 -17.61 10.10
CA ALA A 57 -21.73 -16.34 10.81
C ALA A 57 -20.37 -15.63 10.69
N LYS A 58 -19.27 -16.37 10.79
CA LYS A 58 -17.91 -15.80 10.71
C LYS A 58 -17.50 -15.38 9.29
N PHE A 59 -17.81 -16.19 8.29
CA PHE A 59 -17.27 -16.07 6.93
C PHE A 59 -18.28 -15.62 5.87
N GLY A 60 -19.57 -15.60 6.22
CA GLY A 60 -20.65 -15.38 5.28
C GLY A 60 -21.06 -16.63 4.49
N LEU A 61 -22.17 -16.50 3.76
CA LEU A 61 -22.87 -17.63 3.14
C LEU A 61 -22.19 -18.16 1.87
N ASN A 62 -21.44 -17.31 1.15
CA ASN A 62 -20.92 -17.62 -0.18
C ASN A 62 -19.62 -18.44 -0.15
N ARG A 63 -18.95 -18.56 1.01
CA ARG A 63 -17.70 -19.34 1.09
C ARG A 63 -17.97 -20.84 1.01
N LYS A 64 -17.14 -21.55 0.25
CA LYS A 64 -17.17 -23.03 0.13
C LYS A 64 -16.33 -23.75 1.18
N ALA A 65 -15.25 -23.11 1.63
CA ALA A 65 -14.34 -23.59 2.66
C ALA A 65 -14.21 -22.56 3.79
N ALA A 66 -14.21 -23.05 5.02
CA ALA A 66 -13.98 -22.27 6.24
C ALA A 66 -12.48 -22.26 6.58
N LYS A 67 -11.68 -21.62 5.73
CA LYS A 67 -10.23 -21.46 5.94
C LYS A 67 -9.93 -19.99 6.17
N ASP A 68 -9.19 -19.71 7.24
CA ASP A 68 -8.60 -18.42 7.51
C ASP A 68 -7.26 -18.26 6.79
N GLY A 69 -6.83 -17.01 6.59
CA GLY A 69 -5.48 -16.70 6.14
C GLY A 69 -4.43 -17.07 7.20
N LYS A 70 -3.15 -17.09 6.79
CA LYS A 70 -2.01 -17.39 7.67
C LYS A 70 -1.97 -16.46 8.89
N TYR A 71 -2.40 -15.21 8.71
CA TYR A 71 -2.36 -14.15 9.71
C TYR A 71 -3.76 -13.58 9.98
N ALA A 72 -4.70 -14.44 10.37
CA ALA A 72 -6.11 -14.07 10.58
C ALA A 72 -6.32 -12.87 11.51
N ALA A 73 -5.50 -12.75 12.57
CA ALA A 73 -5.57 -11.62 13.50
C ALA A 73 -5.15 -10.30 12.85
N MET A 74 -4.07 -10.31 12.05
CA MET A 74 -3.59 -9.15 11.29
C MET A 74 -4.60 -8.75 10.21
N GLU A 75 -5.13 -9.71 9.45
CA GLU A 75 -6.17 -9.43 8.44
C GLU A 75 -7.41 -8.80 9.08
N LYS A 76 -7.84 -9.30 10.25
CA LYS A 76 -8.95 -8.72 11.00
C LYS A 76 -8.64 -7.28 11.43
N ALA A 77 -7.45 -7.02 11.96
CA ALA A 77 -7.02 -5.68 12.35
C ALA A 77 -6.95 -4.71 11.16
N LEU A 78 -6.43 -5.17 10.01
CA LEU A 78 -6.35 -4.38 8.78
C LEU A 78 -7.74 -4.05 8.22
N VAL A 79 -8.67 -5.01 8.21
CA VAL A 79 -10.04 -4.77 7.75
C VAL A 79 -10.77 -3.80 8.69
N GLU A 80 -10.56 -3.93 10.00
CA GLU A 80 -11.15 -3.03 10.99
C GLU A 80 -10.58 -1.60 10.85
N TRP A 81 -9.26 -1.47 10.75
CA TRP A 81 -8.61 -0.21 10.42
C TRP A 81 -9.13 0.38 9.11
N LEU A 82 -9.33 -0.42 8.06
CA LEU A 82 -9.85 0.06 6.78
C LEU A 82 -11.30 0.57 6.90
N ARG A 83 -12.15 -0.11 7.69
CA ARG A 83 -13.51 0.37 7.99
C ARG A 83 -13.47 1.68 8.78
N GLN A 84 -12.58 1.78 9.75
CA GLN A 84 -12.35 3.01 10.52
C GLN A 84 -11.83 4.13 9.61
N ALA A 85 -10.85 3.89 8.76
CA ALA A 85 -10.31 4.87 7.80
C ALA A 85 -11.35 5.34 6.77
N ARG A 86 -12.27 4.45 6.35
CA ARG A 86 -13.37 4.80 5.45
C ARG A 86 -14.46 5.61 6.14
N SER A 87 -14.75 5.32 7.41
CA SER A 87 -15.74 6.04 8.20
C SER A 87 -15.22 7.38 8.74
N SER A 88 -13.94 7.46 9.12
CA SER A 88 -13.22 8.67 9.54
C SER A 88 -12.91 9.62 8.38
N GLY A 89 -13.24 9.22 7.15
CA GLY A 89 -13.09 10.06 5.99
C GLY A 89 -11.64 10.18 5.50
N ILE A 90 -10.70 9.35 5.93
CA ILE A 90 -9.35 9.31 5.33
C ILE A 90 -9.45 8.91 3.85
N ALA A 91 -10.28 7.91 3.54
CA ALA A 91 -10.63 7.60 2.15
C ALA A 91 -11.43 8.71 1.47
N ARG A 92 -12.16 9.55 2.22
CA ARG A 92 -12.88 10.73 1.72
C ARG A 92 -12.01 12.00 1.71
N ARG A 93 -10.78 11.95 2.22
CA ARG A 93 -9.78 13.02 2.20
C ARG A 93 -8.80 12.73 1.06
N LEU A 94 -8.48 11.45 0.83
CA LEU A 94 -7.83 10.95 -0.38
C LEU A 94 -8.76 10.93 -1.60
N ALA A 95 -10.04 10.57 -1.45
CA ALA A 95 -11.08 10.72 -2.50
C ALA A 95 -11.91 12.01 -2.32
N GLY A 96 -11.40 12.94 -1.50
CA GLY A 96 -11.98 14.25 -1.19
C GLY A 96 -11.56 15.35 -2.12
N MET A 97 -10.81 15.01 -3.17
CA MET A 97 -10.92 15.77 -4.40
C MET A 97 -12.37 15.59 -4.84
N GLU A 98 -13.18 16.64 -4.64
CA GLU A 98 -14.58 16.64 -5.03
C GLU A 98 -14.73 16.00 -6.41
N ARG A 99 -15.77 15.17 -6.62
CA ARG A 99 -16.00 14.49 -7.91
C ARG A 99 -16.14 15.45 -9.12
N LYS A 100 -16.14 16.77 -8.88
CA LYS A 100 -16.09 17.87 -9.85
C LYS A 100 -14.67 18.37 -10.19
N GLN A 101 -13.62 17.77 -9.62
CA GLN A 101 -12.21 18.11 -9.82
C GLN A 101 -11.38 16.92 -10.34
N LEU A 102 -12.02 15.79 -10.67
CA LEU A 102 -11.37 14.61 -11.27
C LEU A 102 -11.09 14.78 -12.78
N ASP A 103 -11.58 15.86 -13.35
CA ASP A 103 -11.37 16.32 -14.72
C ASP A 103 -10.07 17.13 -14.87
N LYS A 104 -9.38 17.44 -13.75
CA LYS A 104 -7.97 17.85 -13.78
C LYS A 104 -7.10 16.60 -13.78
N LYS A 105 -6.31 16.42 -14.83
CA LYS A 105 -5.27 15.39 -14.89
C LYS A 105 -4.38 15.55 -13.66
N LEU A 106 -4.44 14.59 -12.75
CA LEU A 106 -3.60 14.58 -11.56
C LEU A 106 -2.15 14.48 -12.01
N SER A 107 -1.39 15.55 -11.77
CA SER A 107 0.03 15.63 -12.13
C SER A 107 0.86 14.84 -11.12
N VAL A 108 2.03 14.35 -11.55
CA VAL A 108 3.06 13.83 -10.64
C VAL A 108 3.40 14.88 -9.57
N LEU A 109 3.38 16.16 -9.93
CA LEU A 109 3.59 17.27 -9.00
C LEU A 109 2.52 17.33 -7.89
N ASP A 110 1.25 17.09 -8.23
CA ASP A 110 0.17 17.06 -7.25
C ASP A 110 0.35 15.89 -6.28
N ALA A 111 0.75 14.72 -6.80
CA ALA A 111 1.06 13.56 -5.98
C ALA A 111 2.22 13.83 -5.00
N MET A 112 3.28 14.50 -5.47
CA MET A 112 4.42 14.89 -4.62
C MET A 112 3.97 15.84 -3.49
N HIS A 113 3.18 16.85 -3.81
CA HIS A 113 2.64 17.78 -2.80
C HIS A 113 1.72 17.09 -1.81
N TYR A 114 0.91 16.11 -2.24
CA TYR A 114 0.05 15.35 -1.34
C TYR A 114 0.83 14.43 -0.41
N ILE A 115 1.91 13.80 -0.87
CA ILE A 115 2.78 12.98 -0.01
C ILE A 115 3.46 13.86 1.04
N ALA A 116 4.01 15.01 0.63
CA ALA A 116 4.63 15.97 1.55
C ALA A 116 3.62 16.47 2.60
N SER A 117 2.45 16.93 2.15
CA SER A 117 1.39 17.43 3.05
C SER A 117 0.85 16.33 3.98
N ALA A 118 0.78 15.08 3.51
CA ALA A 118 0.37 13.96 4.33
C ALA A 118 1.41 13.65 5.41
N TRP A 119 2.70 13.76 5.08
CA TRP A 119 3.80 13.59 6.03
C TRP A 119 3.81 14.68 7.10
N ASP A 120 3.62 15.95 6.72
CA ASP A 120 3.52 17.07 7.66
C ASP A 120 2.31 16.94 8.61
N ALA A 121 1.25 16.28 8.16
CA ALA A 121 0.08 16.00 8.99
C ALA A 121 0.30 14.82 9.97
N VAL A 122 1.39 14.05 9.86
CA VAL A 122 1.71 12.97 10.80
C VAL A 122 2.23 13.57 12.10
N THR A 123 1.47 13.44 13.19
CA THR A 123 1.91 13.92 14.50
C THR A 123 2.94 12.97 15.12
N PRO A 124 3.87 13.47 15.96
CA PRO A 124 4.81 12.64 16.71
C PRO A 124 4.12 11.58 17.57
N GLU A 125 2.90 11.84 18.03
CA GLU A 125 2.06 10.91 18.78
C GLU A 125 1.64 9.71 17.92
N THR A 126 1.32 9.95 16.64
CA THR A 126 0.97 8.90 15.68
C THR A 126 2.16 7.98 15.43
N ILE A 127 3.34 8.56 15.29
CA ILE A 127 4.60 7.82 15.19
C ILE A 127 4.83 7.03 16.48
N ALA A 128 4.77 7.66 17.65
CA ALA A 128 4.97 7.00 18.94
C ALA A 128 3.98 5.85 19.19
N ASN A 129 2.71 6.00 18.81
CA ASN A 129 1.70 4.94 18.92
C ASN A 129 2.00 3.78 17.97
N SER A 130 2.52 4.06 16.77
CA SER A 130 2.94 3.03 15.83
C SER A 130 4.11 2.21 16.37
N PHE A 131 5.11 2.87 16.98
CA PHE A 131 6.22 2.20 17.67
C PHE A 131 5.73 1.37 18.87
N ARG A 132 4.80 1.87 19.68
CA ARG A 132 4.17 1.11 20.78
C ARG A 132 3.43 -0.13 20.29
N HIS A 133 2.71 -0.03 19.17
CA HIS A 133 2.05 -1.20 18.57
C HIS A 133 3.04 -2.26 18.08
N CYS A 134 4.25 -1.86 17.71
CA CYS A 134 5.35 -2.76 17.37
C CYS A 134 6.17 -3.23 18.60
N GLY A 135 5.76 -2.89 19.83
CA GLY A 135 6.43 -3.30 21.06
C GLY A 135 7.57 -2.37 21.51
N PHE A 136 7.85 -1.29 20.78
CA PHE A 136 8.83 -0.27 21.17
C PHE A 136 8.17 0.75 22.09
N ASN A 137 8.02 0.39 23.36
CA ASN A 137 7.66 1.36 24.38
C ASN A 137 8.91 2.18 24.71
N ARG A 138 8.86 3.51 24.58
CA ARG A 138 9.87 4.40 25.18
C ARG A 138 9.80 4.24 26.69
N SER A 139 10.49 3.23 27.23
CA SER A 139 10.82 3.15 28.64
C SER A 139 12.17 3.84 28.80
N GLY A 140 12.10 5.12 29.15
CA GLY A 140 13.25 6.00 29.26
C GLY A 140 12.94 7.19 30.15
N ALA A 141 12.24 6.97 31.26
CA ALA A 141 12.55 7.72 32.47
C ALA A 141 13.56 6.86 33.23
N CYS A 142 14.77 7.38 33.38
CA CYS A 142 15.76 6.87 34.30
C CYS A 142 15.13 6.69 35.69
N SER A 143 14.99 5.45 36.14
CA SER A 143 14.95 5.07 37.54
C SER A 143 15.28 3.59 37.62
N THR A 144 16.41 3.30 38.26
CA THR A 144 16.75 2.01 38.84
C THR A 144 15.54 1.44 39.61
N SER A 145 14.97 0.33 39.15
CA SER A 145 14.48 -0.75 40.00
C SER A 145 13.90 -1.86 39.13
N GLU A 146 14.41 -3.06 39.36
CA GLU A 146 13.93 -4.34 38.88
C GLU A 146 12.41 -4.48 39.04
N ALA A 147 11.74 -4.93 37.98
CA ALA A 147 10.55 -5.76 38.06
C ALA A 147 10.42 -6.54 36.75
N ALA A 148 10.95 -7.76 36.78
CA ALA A 148 10.94 -8.73 35.69
C ALA A 148 9.51 -9.10 35.26
N LEU A 149 9.26 -9.09 33.95
CA LEU A 149 8.24 -9.93 33.35
C LEU A 149 8.93 -11.21 32.86
N PRO A 150 8.33 -12.41 33.04
CA PRO A 150 8.92 -13.65 32.59
C PRO A 150 8.85 -13.68 31.07
N VAL A 151 9.94 -13.25 30.44
CA VAL A 151 10.24 -13.59 29.06
C VAL A 151 10.71 -15.04 29.12
N ASP A 152 10.12 -15.93 28.32
CA ASP A 152 10.69 -17.25 28.09
C ASP A 152 12.11 -17.04 27.54
N ASP A 153 13.10 -17.09 28.43
CA ASP A 153 14.52 -17.09 28.10
C ASP A 153 14.77 -18.29 27.19
N ASP A 154 14.86 -18.05 25.89
CA ASP A 154 15.49 -18.97 24.96
C ASP A 154 17.01 -18.86 25.23
N PRO A 155 17.61 -19.85 25.91
CA PRO A 155 18.97 -19.74 26.43
C PRO A 155 20.03 -19.76 25.33
N GLU A 156 19.64 -19.97 24.07
CA GLU A 156 20.56 -20.04 22.93
C GLU A 156 20.88 -18.65 22.36
N PHE A 157 20.01 -17.65 22.57
CA PHE A 157 20.22 -16.30 22.01
C PHE A 157 21.11 -15.40 22.89
N GLY A 158 21.22 -15.70 24.19
CA GLY A 158 21.99 -14.92 25.16
C GLY A 158 23.51 -15.19 25.15
N SER A 159 23.96 -16.23 24.46
CA SER A 159 25.38 -16.63 24.39
C SER A 159 26.02 -16.44 23.02
N LEU A 160 25.39 -15.68 22.12
CA LEU A 160 26.06 -15.23 20.91
C LEU A 160 27.06 -14.13 21.26
N GLU A 161 28.33 -14.51 21.44
CA GLU A 161 29.44 -13.58 21.38
C GLU A 161 29.45 -12.93 19.99
N LEU A 162 28.82 -11.76 19.88
CA LEU A 162 28.91 -10.93 18.70
C LEU A 162 30.39 -10.53 18.52
N PRO A 163 31.03 -10.84 17.38
CA PRO A 163 32.39 -10.42 17.14
C PRO A 163 32.41 -8.89 16.99
N GLY A 164 33.07 -8.21 17.92
CA GLY A 164 33.28 -6.77 17.85
C GLY A 164 32.48 -5.97 18.87
N SER A 165 32.95 -4.76 19.12
CA SER A 165 32.25 -3.80 19.97
C SER A 165 31.05 -3.21 19.22
N PHE A 166 30.07 -2.69 19.97
CA PHE A 166 28.98 -1.92 19.36
C PHE A 166 29.51 -0.74 18.51
N ALA A 167 30.65 -0.17 18.88
CA ALA A 167 31.30 0.90 18.11
C ALA A 167 31.80 0.39 16.75
N ASP A 168 32.30 -0.84 16.67
CA ASP A 168 32.71 -1.46 15.39
C ASP A 168 31.51 -1.70 14.47
N TYR A 169 30.34 -2.03 15.04
CA TYR A 169 29.10 -2.15 14.26
C TYR A 169 28.60 -0.81 13.74
N VAL A 170 28.65 0.24 14.58
CA VAL A 170 28.19 1.58 14.21
C VAL A 170 29.11 2.23 13.16
N GLY A 171 30.42 2.03 13.28
CA GLY A 171 31.42 2.58 12.36
C GLY A 171 31.75 1.68 11.16
N ALA A 172 31.04 0.55 10.98
CA ALA A 172 31.35 -0.42 9.92
C ALA A 172 31.30 0.19 8.51
N ASP A 173 30.45 1.20 8.32
CA ASP A 173 30.26 1.86 7.03
C ASP A 173 31.06 3.17 6.89
N ASP A 174 31.81 3.60 7.93
CA ASP A 174 32.53 4.89 7.92
C ASP A 174 33.68 4.91 6.89
N ASP A 175 34.30 3.75 6.64
CA ASP A 175 35.38 3.59 5.66
C ASP A 175 34.87 3.17 4.27
N VAL A 176 33.56 2.97 4.11
CA VAL A 176 32.96 2.68 2.80
C VAL A 176 32.93 3.99 2.02
N ALA A 177 33.66 4.04 0.90
CA ALA A 177 33.61 5.16 -0.02
C ALA A 177 32.15 5.37 -0.48
N VAL A 178 31.49 6.36 0.09
CA VAL A 178 30.22 6.87 -0.42
C VAL A 178 30.49 7.48 -1.79
N CYS A 179 29.46 7.53 -2.66
CA CYS A 179 29.54 8.27 -3.91
C CYS A 179 30.23 9.61 -3.64
N SER A 180 31.34 9.88 -4.35
CA SER A 180 32.04 11.15 -4.22
C SER A 180 31.03 12.28 -4.36
N GLU A 181 31.23 13.38 -3.63
CA GLU A 181 30.49 14.61 -3.89
C GLU A 181 30.84 15.06 -5.31
N VAL A 182 30.09 14.59 -6.31
CA VAL A 182 30.18 15.08 -7.67
C VAL A 182 29.62 16.49 -7.59
N SER A 183 30.48 17.49 -7.68
CA SER A 183 30.06 18.88 -7.70
C SER A 183 29.06 19.06 -8.84
N LEU A 184 28.08 19.95 -8.66
CA LEU A 184 27.20 20.35 -9.76
C LEU A 184 28.01 20.77 -11.01
N ASP A 185 29.21 21.30 -10.81
CA ASP A 185 30.13 21.67 -11.90
C ASP A 185 30.71 20.45 -12.64
N ASP A 186 31.05 19.35 -11.95
CA ASP A 186 31.55 18.11 -12.56
C ASP A 186 30.46 17.40 -13.39
N ILE A 187 29.20 17.49 -12.95
CA ILE A 187 28.04 16.98 -13.70
C ILE A 187 27.86 17.77 -15.00
N ILE A 188 28.00 19.10 -14.93
CA ILE A 188 27.87 19.97 -16.11
C ILE A 188 28.99 19.69 -17.12
N GLU A 189 30.19 19.40 -16.65
CA GLU A 189 31.32 19.03 -17.52
C GLU A 189 31.08 17.69 -18.23
N THR A 190 30.52 16.70 -17.54
CA THR A 190 30.23 15.37 -18.12
C THR A 190 29.06 15.36 -19.12
N VAL A 191 28.11 16.29 -18.98
CA VAL A 191 26.92 16.40 -19.85
C VAL A 191 27.19 17.27 -21.09
N ARG A 192 28.31 18.00 -21.14
CA ARG A 192 28.75 18.68 -22.36
C ARG A 192 29.29 17.63 -23.33
N PRO A 193 28.68 17.42 -24.51
CA PRO A 193 29.27 16.54 -25.51
C PRO A 193 30.63 17.13 -25.93
N ASP A 194 31.68 16.31 -25.83
CA ASP A 194 33.01 16.63 -26.33
C ASP A 194 32.93 17.02 -27.82
N THR A 195 33.04 18.31 -28.12
CA THR A 195 33.27 18.79 -29.48
C THR A 195 34.73 19.20 -29.65
N ALA A 196 35.59 18.19 -29.81
CA ALA A 196 36.91 18.23 -30.48
C ALA A 196 37.39 16.77 -30.59
N GLY A 197 37.27 16.04 -31.71
CA GLY A 197 37.61 16.37 -33.08
C GLY A 197 38.98 15.78 -33.44
N THR A 198 39.04 14.51 -33.89
CA THR A 198 40.03 14.02 -34.89
C THR A 198 39.70 12.60 -35.41
N SER A 199 39.45 12.52 -36.72
CA SER A 199 39.73 11.45 -37.71
C SER A 199 39.46 9.98 -37.36
N ASP A 200 38.49 9.32 -38.00
CA ASP A 200 38.69 8.70 -39.32
C ASP A 200 37.37 8.16 -39.90
N GLU A 201 37.34 8.20 -41.24
CA GLU A 201 36.41 7.73 -42.28
C GLU A 201 35.23 6.81 -41.88
N GLU A 202 34.02 7.11 -42.40
CA GLU A 202 33.16 6.20 -43.20
C GLU A 202 31.89 6.92 -43.69
N GLU A 203 31.32 6.40 -44.78
CA GLU A 203 30.35 7.04 -45.68
C GLU A 203 28.91 7.22 -45.15
N MET A 204 28.26 8.27 -45.67
CA MET A 204 26.87 8.36 -46.17
C MET A 204 25.77 7.47 -45.53
N ASP A 205 24.85 8.05 -44.75
CA ASP A 205 23.41 8.19 -45.10
C ASP A 205 22.64 9.04 -44.06
N ASP A 206 21.53 9.62 -44.53
CA ASP A 206 20.78 10.80 -44.09
C ASP A 206 19.74 10.53 -42.99
N ALA A 207 19.72 11.33 -41.91
CA ALA A 207 18.56 11.50 -41.04
C ALA A 207 18.60 12.85 -40.29
N ALA A 208 17.86 13.82 -40.81
CA ALA A 208 17.71 15.16 -40.28
C ALA A 208 17.09 15.19 -38.85
N GLU A 209 17.91 15.50 -37.84
CA GLU A 209 17.46 15.94 -36.52
C GLU A 209 17.39 17.47 -36.48
N ALA A 210 16.19 18.00 -36.22
CA ALA A 210 15.93 19.43 -36.15
C ALA A 210 16.63 20.04 -34.93
N SER A 211 17.62 20.92 -35.18
CA SER A 211 18.31 21.68 -34.15
C SER A 211 17.35 22.66 -33.46
N VAL A 212 16.84 22.29 -32.29
CA VAL A 212 16.09 23.21 -31.43
C VAL A 212 17.09 24.18 -30.81
N SER A 213 17.14 25.41 -31.34
CA SER A 213 17.98 26.48 -30.79
C SER A 213 17.57 26.78 -29.35
N VAL A 214 18.50 26.62 -28.40
CA VAL A 214 18.26 26.96 -27.00
C VAL A 214 18.01 28.47 -26.90
N PRO A 215 16.85 28.91 -26.35
CA PRO A 215 16.53 30.33 -26.24
C PRO A 215 17.58 31.08 -25.41
N THR A 216 17.99 32.24 -25.89
CA THR A 216 18.98 33.07 -25.20
C THR A 216 18.32 33.76 -23.99
N TYR A 217 19.11 34.16 -22.99
CA TYR A 217 18.62 34.90 -21.83
C TYR A 217 17.78 36.14 -22.20
N ALA A 218 18.12 36.82 -23.31
CA ALA A 218 17.34 37.95 -23.83
C ALA A 218 15.93 37.54 -24.30
N ASP A 219 15.79 36.35 -24.88
CA ASP A 219 14.49 35.82 -25.32
C ASP A 219 13.60 35.53 -24.11
N VAL A 220 14.17 34.95 -23.05
CA VAL A 220 13.49 34.68 -21.79
C VAL A 220 12.94 35.97 -21.17
N LEU A 221 13.73 37.04 -21.16
CA LEU A 221 13.28 38.34 -20.65
C LEU A 221 12.13 38.92 -21.50
N CYS A 222 12.18 38.77 -22.83
CA CYS A 222 11.10 39.20 -23.72
C CYS A 222 9.79 38.44 -23.46
N TYR A 223 9.87 37.12 -23.21
CA TYR A 223 8.71 36.31 -22.82
C TYR A 223 8.09 36.76 -21.50
N VAL A 224 8.91 37.05 -20.48
CA VAL A 224 8.44 37.55 -19.18
C VAL A 224 7.72 38.89 -19.32
N ASP A 225 8.25 39.79 -20.17
CA ASP A 225 7.63 41.08 -20.44
C ASP A 225 6.27 40.94 -21.13
N HIS A 226 6.15 39.98 -22.06
CA HIS A 226 4.87 39.65 -22.70
C HIS A 226 3.83 39.14 -21.70
N ILE A 227 4.23 38.28 -20.76
CA ILE A 227 3.36 37.74 -19.70
C ILE A 227 2.92 38.85 -18.74
N ARG A 228 3.82 39.77 -18.38
CA ARG A 228 3.48 40.90 -17.52
C ARG A 228 2.45 41.82 -18.15
N ARG A 229 2.59 42.13 -19.44
CA ARG A 229 1.64 42.97 -20.20
C ARG A 229 0.28 42.30 -20.37
N SER A 230 0.25 41.00 -20.64
CA SER A 230 -1.01 40.27 -20.78
C SER A 230 -1.76 40.17 -19.45
N ALA A 231 -1.05 39.95 -18.34
CA ALA A 231 -1.63 39.92 -17.00
C ALA A 231 -2.23 41.28 -16.59
N THR A 232 -1.54 42.39 -16.87
CA THR A 232 -2.08 43.75 -16.58
C THR A 232 -3.27 44.11 -17.46
N CYS A 233 -3.26 43.69 -18.74
CA CYS A 233 -4.38 43.92 -19.65
C CYS A 233 -5.64 43.13 -19.22
N CYS A 234 -5.47 41.88 -18.78
CA CYS A 234 -6.57 41.06 -18.25
C CYS A 234 -7.18 41.67 -16.97
N GLN A 235 -6.36 42.27 -16.10
CA GLN A 235 -6.85 42.89 -14.86
C GLN A 235 -7.66 44.18 -15.12
N MET A 236 -7.32 44.95 -16.17
CA MET A 236 -8.10 46.11 -16.61
C MET A 236 -9.44 45.72 -17.25
N LEU A 237 -9.48 44.61 -17.99
CA LEU A 237 -10.71 44.09 -18.62
C LEU A 237 -11.71 43.51 -17.62
N GLN A 238 -11.25 43.05 -16.46
CA GLN A 238 -12.12 42.58 -15.38
C GLN A 238 -12.81 43.75 -14.66
N LEU A 239 -12.09 44.85 -14.41
CA LEU A 239 -12.65 46.05 -13.77
C LEU A 239 -13.68 46.79 -14.66
N SER A 240 -13.54 46.72 -15.98
CA SER A 240 -14.49 47.33 -16.92
C SER A 240 -15.81 46.57 -17.07
N LYS A 241 -15.92 45.32 -16.56
CA LYS A 241 -17.16 44.53 -16.59
C LYS A 241 -18.00 44.67 -15.31
N GLU A 242 -17.48 45.37 -14.31
CA GLU A 242 -18.12 45.60 -13.00
C GLU A 242 -18.63 47.05 -12.80
N SER A 243 -18.56 47.91 -13.83
CA SER A 243 -19.25 49.22 -13.92
C SER A 243 -20.34 49.19 -14.97
#